data_AF-A0A3D3JN77-F1
#
_entry.id   AF-A0A3D3JN77-F1
#
_cell.length_a   1.000
_cell.length_b   1.000
_cell.length_c   1.000
_cell.angle_alpha   90.00
_cell.angle_beta   90.00
_cell.angle_gamma   90.00
#
_symmetry.space_group_name_H-M   'P 1'
#
loop_
_entity.id
_entity.type
_entity.pdbx_description
1 polymer ?
#
loop_
_entity_poly.entity_id
_entity_poly.type
_entity_poly.pdbx_seq_one_letter_code
_entity_poly.pdbx_strand_id
1 'polypeptide(L)'
;KADAIVVSQTPLEALVREWEENKIDHLIKMIAGQEHGTKTEHLKYAASDRYDAERILMIGDAPGDYKAAKGNDAMFFPIVPGREEDSWDRLNAEGLERFFNGTFAGEYQSQLLAAFDEALPENPPWQS
;
A
#
# COMPACT_ATOMS: atom_id res chain seq x y z
N LYS A 1 14.31 9.40 -0.58
CA LYS A 1 14.74 7.99 -0.41
C LYS A 1 13.80 7.36 0.59
N ALA A 2 13.26 6.18 0.27
CA ALA A 2 12.38 5.40 1.14
C ALA A 2 12.85 3.95 1.13
N ASP A 3 12.53 3.21 2.20
CA ASP A 3 12.62 1.76 2.19
C ASP A 3 11.29 1.20 1.66
N ALA A 4 11.36 0.32 0.68
CA ALA A 4 10.19 -0.29 0.06
C ALA A 4 10.09 -1.77 0.48
N ILE A 5 8.88 -2.20 0.82
CA ILE A 5 8.55 -3.60 1.11
C ILE A 5 7.30 -3.98 0.33
N VAL A 6 7.15 -5.26 0.03
CA VAL A 6 5.95 -5.83 -0.58
C VAL A 6 5.19 -6.61 0.48
N VAL A 7 3.90 -6.36 0.60
CA VAL A 7 3.01 -7.10 1.50
C VAL A 7 1.88 -7.68 0.65
N SER A 8 1.80 -9.01 0.56
CA SER A 8 0.85 -9.68 -0.33
C SER A 8 0.28 -10.95 0.29
N GLN A 9 -0.93 -11.31 -0.12
CA GLN A 9 -1.57 -12.58 0.22
C GLN A 9 -1.23 -13.69 -0.79
N THR A 10 -0.40 -13.42 -1.79
CA THR A 10 0.15 -14.44 -2.67
C THR A 10 1.25 -15.23 -1.93
N PRO A 11 1.43 -16.54 -2.21
CA PRO A 11 2.54 -17.31 -1.66
C PRO A 11 3.90 -16.67 -1.96
N LEU A 12 4.81 -16.69 -0.97
CA LEU A 12 6.12 -16.02 -1.10
C LEU A 12 6.92 -16.50 -2.31
N GLU A 13 6.95 -17.81 -2.56
CA GLU A 13 7.71 -18.40 -3.66
C GLU A 13 7.28 -17.84 -5.02
N ALA A 14 5.98 -17.66 -5.23
CA ALA A 14 5.44 -17.08 -6.46
C ALA A 14 5.83 -15.61 -6.60
N LEU A 15 5.75 -14.83 -5.51
CA LEU A 15 6.13 -13.41 -5.52
C LEU A 15 7.62 -13.22 -5.79
N VAL A 16 8.50 -13.98 -5.11
CA VAL A 16 9.95 -13.89 -5.31
C VAL A 16 10.28 -14.17 -6.77
N ARG A 17 9.71 -15.25 -7.33
CA ARG A 17 9.91 -15.61 -8.72
C ARG A 17 9.46 -14.51 -9.69
N GLU A 18 8.25 -13.98 -9.52
CA GLU A 18 7.74 -12.90 -10.39
C GLU A 18 8.63 -11.65 -10.33
N TRP A 19 9.10 -11.27 -9.15
CA TRP A 19 9.95 -10.09 -8.95
C TRP A 19 11.35 -10.27 -9.57
N GLU A 20 11.94 -11.45 -9.42
CA GLU A 20 13.21 -11.81 -10.05
C GLU A 20 13.09 -11.88 -11.58
N GLU A 21 12.03 -12.48 -12.10
CA GLU A 21 11.76 -12.57 -13.55
C GLU A 21 11.62 -11.17 -14.18
N ASN A 22 11.00 -10.23 -13.46
CA ASN A 22 10.88 -8.83 -13.87
C ASN A 22 12.09 -7.95 -13.50
N LYS A 23 13.10 -8.52 -12.80
CA LYS A 23 14.35 -7.85 -12.39
C LYS A 23 14.13 -6.60 -11.54
N ILE A 24 13.13 -6.61 -10.67
CA ILE A 24 12.78 -5.49 -9.77
C ILE A 24 12.97 -5.83 -8.29
N ASP A 25 13.37 -7.08 -7.99
CA ASP A 25 13.71 -7.59 -6.66
C ASP A 25 14.70 -6.69 -5.90
N HIS A 26 15.68 -6.13 -6.60
CA HIS A 26 16.70 -5.25 -6.01
C HIS A 26 16.17 -3.88 -5.55
N LEU A 27 14.93 -3.51 -5.89
CA LEU A 27 14.30 -2.24 -5.49
C LEU A 27 13.62 -2.31 -4.12
N ILE A 28 13.43 -3.51 -3.57
CA ILE A 28 12.72 -3.73 -2.31
C ILE A 28 13.62 -4.36 -1.25
N LYS A 29 13.29 -4.11 0.01
CA LYS A 29 14.00 -4.66 1.18
C LYS A 29 13.49 -6.04 1.58
N MET A 30 12.22 -6.32 1.31
CA MET A 30 11.54 -7.54 1.76
C MET A 30 10.25 -7.77 0.98
N ILE A 31 9.93 -9.03 0.75
CA ILE A 31 8.60 -9.50 0.36
C ILE A 31 8.02 -10.28 1.55
N ALA A 32 6.85 -9.85 2.03
CA ALA A 32 6.07 -10.55 3.02
C ALA A 32 4.87 -11.21 2.32
N GLY A 33 4.99 -12.52 2.06
CA GLY A 33 3.93 -13.35 1.49
C GLY A 33 2.94 -13.87 2.54
N GLN A 34 1.90 -14.57 2.08
CA GLN A 34 0.80 -15.07 2.91
C GLN A 34 1.24 -15.84 4.17
N GLU A 35 2.37 -16.55 4.08
CA GLU A 35 2.90 -17.43 5.13
C GLU A 35 3.41 -16.65 6.36
N HIS A 36 3.61 -15.34 6.22
CA HIS A 36 4.31 -14.54 7.22
C HIS A 36 3.35 -13.88 8.22
N GLY A 37 2.03 -14.07 8.11
CA GLY A 37 1.01 -13.44 8.96
C GLY A 37 0.09 -12.47 8.22
N THR A 38 -0.64 -11.63 8.95
CA THR A 38 -1.57 -10.66 8.38
C THR A 38 -0.86 -9.41 7.84
N LYS A 39 -1.46 -8.71 6.87
CA LYS A 39 -0.92 -7.43 6.35
C LYS A 39 -0.66 -6.40 7.45
N THR A 40 -1.53 -6.36 8.46
CA THR A 40 -1.39 -5.47 9.63
C THR A 40 -0.14 -5.80 10.43
N GLU A 41 0.15 -7.09 10.65
CA GLU A 41 1.35 -7.54 11.38
C GLU A 41 2.62 -7.24 10.59
N HIS A 42 2.62 -7.45 9.27
CA HIS A 42 3.77 -7.12 8.42
C HIS A 42 4.11 -5.65 8.45
N LEU A 43 3.11 -4.79 8.29
CA LEU A 43 3.32 -3.34 8.35
C LEU A 43 3.84 -2.93 9.73
N LYS A 44 3.26 -3.51 10.80
CA LYS A 44 3.71 -3.26 12.17
C LYS A 44 5.18 -3.61 12.37
N TYR A 45 5.57 -4.84 12.02
CA TYR A 45 6.93 -5.34 12.25
C TYR A 45 7.97 -4.65 11.36
N ALA A 46 7.58 -4.25 10.15
CA ALA A 46 8.49 -3.61 9.23
C ALA A 46 8.71 -2.12 9.53
N ALA A 47 7.70 -1.43 10.09
CA ALA A 47 7.70 0.04 10.11
C ALA A 47 7.49 0.69 11.49
N SER A 48 6.63 0.16 12.37
CA SER A 48 6.14 0.90 13.55
C SER A 48 7.19 1.25 14.60
N ASP A 49 8.26 0.46 14.74
CA ASP A 49 9.37 0.76 15.66
C ASP A 49 10.55 1.49 14.97
N ARG A 50 10.43 1.77 13.67
CA ARG A 50 11.51 2.32 12.84
C ARG A 50 11.22 3.70 12.26
N TYR A 51 9.95 4.03 12.04
CA TYR A 51 9.52 5.30 11.47
C TYR A 51 8.32 5.84 12.24
N ASP A 52 8.25 7.17 12.33
CA ASP A 52 7.04 7.85 12.79
C ASP A 52 5.88 7.52 11.83
N ALA A 53 4.65 7.47 12.36
CA ALA A 53 3.42 7.20 11.60
C ALA A 53 3.30 8.05 10.31
N GLU A 54 3.65 9.33 10.39
CA GLU A 54 3.66 10.29 9.28
C GLU A 54 4.74 10.02 8.21
N ARG A 55 5.56 8.99 8.41
CA ARG A 55 6.62 8.56 7.48
C ARG A 55 6.39 7.15 6.94
N ILE A 56 5.19 6.62 7.13
CA ILE A 56 4.77 5.32 6.62
C ILE A 56 3.63 5.53 5.65
N LEU A 57 3.81 5.08 4.41
CA LEU A 57 2.79 5.11 3.37
C LEU A 57 2.54 3.69 2.86
N MET A 58 1.30 3.24 2.94
CA MET A 58 0.85 2.01 2.31
C MET A 58 0.16 2.33 0.98
N ILE A 59 0.54 1.61 -0.07
CA ILE A 59 -0.07 1.73 -1.40
C ILE A 59 -0.81 0.41 -1.67
N GLY A 60 -2.09 0.45 -2.01
CA GLY A 60 -2.88 -0.76 -2.23
C GLY A 60 -4.27 -0.50 -2.80
N ASP A 61 -4.92 -1.55 -3.26
CA ASP A 61 -6.20 -1.52 -4.00
C ASP A 61 -7.36 -2.14 -3.23
N ALA A 62 -7.10 -2.79 -2.09
CA ALA A 62 -8.13 -3.46 -1.32
C ALA A 62 -8.50 -2.71 -0.03
N PRO A 63 -9.75 -2.81 0.45
CA PRO A 63 -10.15 -2.31 1.77
C PRO A 63 -9.32 -2.90 2.92
N GLY A 64 -8.81 -4.13 2.74
CA GLY A 64 -7.90 -4.77 3.68
C GLY A 64 -6.57 -4.03 3.84
N ASP A 65 -6.07 -3.40 2.76
CA ASP A 65 -4.85 -2.60 2.80
C ASP A 65 -5.08 -1.31 3.58
N TYR A 66 -6.17 -0.60 3.28
CA TYR A 66 -6.53 0.59 4.05
C TYR A 66 -6.68 0.28 5.54
N LYS A 67 -7.33 -0.85 5.88
CA LYS A 67 -7.45 -1.29 7.27
C LYS A 67 -6.10 -1.58 7.93
N ALA A 68 -5.15 -2.17 7.20
CA ALA A 68 -3.80 -2.43 7.69
C ALA A 68 -3.02 -1.13 7.93
N ALA A 69 -3.11 -0.18 7.00
CA ALA A 69 -2.50 1.15 7.13
C ALA A 69 -3.05 1.87 8.36
N LYS A 70 -4.39 2.00 8.45
CA LYS A 70 -5.07 2.64 9.57
C LYS A 70 -4.77 1.98 10.92
N GLY A 71 -4.65 0.65 10.96
CA GLY A 71 -4.31 -0.10 12.17
C GLY A 71 -2.88 0.14 12.68
N ASN A 72 -2.01 0.75 11.87
CA ASN A 72 -0.63 1.11 12.20
C ASN A 72 -0.39 2.62 12.14
N ASP A 73 -1.46 3.43 12.17
CA ASP A 73 -1.42 4.89 12.01
C ASP A 73 -0.70 5.38 10.74
N ALA A 74 -0.54 4.51 9.74
CA ALA A 74 0.12 4.81 8.48
C ALA A 74 -0.83 5.53 7.51
N MET A 75 -0.24 6.32 6.63
CA MET A 75 -0.97 6.90 5.50
C MET A 75 -1.32 5.84 4.46
N PHE A 76 -2.34 6.11 3.66
CA PHE A 76 -2.82 5.20 2.62
C PHE A 76 -3.00 5.92 1.29
N PHE A 77 -2.37 5.39 0.24
CA PHE A 77 -2.60 5.78 -1.14
C PHE A 77 -3.35 4.65 -1.87
N PRO A 78 -4.61 4.88 -2.27
CA PRO A 78 -5.38 3.87 -2.99
C PRO A 78 -4.93 3.75 -4.44
N ILE A 79 -4.79 2.51 -4.91
CA ILE A 79 -4.84 2.17 -6.33
C ILE A 79 -6.30 1.87 -6.65
N VAL A 80 -6.97 2.79 -7.34
CA VAL A 80 -8.42 2.72 -7.56
C VAL A 80 -8.73 1.64 -8.61
N PRO A 81 -9.56 0.62 -8.30
CA PRO A 81 -9.92 -0.41 -9.26
C PRO A 81 -10.59 0.16 -10.51
N GLY A 82 -10.16 -0.28 -11.69
CA GLY A 82 -10.59 0.23 -12.98
C GLY A 82 -10.01 1.60 -13.37
N ARG A 83 -9.11 2.15 -12.53
CA ARG A 83 -8.38 3.41 -12.74
C ARG A 83 -6.94 3.29 -12.21
N GLU A 84 -6.33 2.13 -12.42
CA GLU A 84 -5.02 1.79 -11.88
C GLU A 84 -3.93 2.68 -12.47
N GLU A 85 -3.93 2.87 -13.80
CA GLU A 85 -2.97 3.73 -14.51
C GLU A 85 -3.01 5.18 -14.00
N ASP A 86 -4.22 5.76 -13.91
CA ASP A 86 -4.44 7.09 -13.31
C ASP A 86 -3.87 7.19 -11.87
N SER A 87 -4.06 6.12 -11.09
CA SER A 87 -3.60 6.08 -9.69
C SER A 87 -2.08 6.07 -9.60
N TRP A 88 -1.41 5.28 -10.43
CA TRP A 88 0.06 5.24 -10.51
C TRP A 88 0.64 6.55 -11.03
N ASP A 89 0.03 7.15 -12.05
CA ASP A 89 0.43 8.46 -12.58
C ASP A 89 0.30 9.55 -11.51
N ARG A 90 -0.81 9.58 -10.77
CA ARG A 90 -1.02 10.52 -9.67
C ARG A 90 -0.02 10.32 -8.53
N LEU A 91 0.27 9.07 -8.17
CA LEU A 91 1.27 8.76 -7.15
C LEU A 91 2.63 9.35 -7.53
N ASN A 92 3.06 9.13 -8.78
CA ASN A 92 4.34 9.61 -9.29
C ASN A 92 4.37 11.14 -9.47
N ALA A 93 3.29 11.73 -9.97
CA ALA A 93 3.21 13.15 -10.27
C ALA A 93 3.09 14.05 -9.02
N GLU A 94 2.42 13.58 -7.96
CA GLU A 94 2.22 14.39 -6.75
C GLU A 94 2.20 13.61 -5.43
N GLY A 95 1.71 12.36 -5.42
CA GLY A 95 1.51 11.61 -4.18
C GLY A 95 2.80 11.40 -3.39
N LEU A 96 3.88 11.01 -4.07
CA LEU A 96 5.20 10.83 -3.47
C LEU A 96 5.81 12.15 -2.99
N GLU A 97 5.65 13.23 -3.76
CA GLU A 97 6.16 14.54 -3.34
C GLU A 97 5.48 15.01 -2.04
N ARG A 98 4.15 14.90 -1.97
CA ARG A 98 3.38 15.23 -0.77
C ARG A 98 3.78 14.36 0.41
N PHE A 99 4.01 13.07 0.19
CA PHE A 99 4.49 12.16 1.23
C PHE A 99 5.85 12.59 1.78
N PHE A 100 6.83 12.82 0.91
CA PHE A 100 8.18 13.22 1.34
C PHE A 100 8.23 14.60 2.00
N ASN A 101 7.30 15.50 1.64
CA ASN A 101 7.20 16.85 2.21
C ASN A 101 6.30 16.92 3.46
N GLY A 102 5.71 15.81 3.91
CA GLY A 102 4.82 15.78 5.08
C GLY A 102 3.46 16.46 4.86
N THR A 103 3.03 16.63 3.61
CA THR A 103 1.76 17.28 3.23
C THR A 103 0.75 16.30 2.63
N PHE A 104 0.96 15.00 2.82
CA PHE A 104 0.08 13.94 2.35
C PHE A 104 -1.16 13.76 3.24
N ALA A 105 -0.96 13.78 4.56
CA ALA A 105 -2.05 13.65 5.52
C ALA A 105 -3.02 14.85 5.46
N GLY A 106 -4.25 14.63 5.93
CA GLY A 106 -5.30 15.64 5.91
C GLY A 106 -6.12 15.61 4.62
N GLU A 107 -6.41 16.78 4.06
CA GLU A 107 -7.35 16.94 2.94
C GLU A 107 -7.00 16.07 1.72
N TYR A 108 -5.70 15.97 1.40
CA TYR A 108 -5.24 15.18 0.26
C TYR A 108 -5.58 13.69 0.40
N GLN A 109 -5.19 13.07 1.51
CA GLN A 109 -5.56 11.68 1.78
C GLN A 109 -7.08 11.50 1.86
N SER A 110 -7.83 12.45 2.43
CA SER A 110 -9.30 12.37 2.48
C SER A 110 -9.94 12.34 1.08
N GLN A 111 -9.44 13.13 0.14
CA GLN A 111 -9.92 13.11 -1.25
C GLN A 111 -9.60 11.79 -1.97
N LEU A 112 -8.40 11.24 -1.73
CA LEU A 112 -8.02 9.93 -2.27
C LEU A 112 -8.94 8.83 -1.74
N LEU A 113 -9.22 8.82 -0.44
CA LEU A 113 -10.09 7.84 0.20
C LEU A 113 -11.54 7.95 -0.28
N ALA A 114 -12.04 9.15 -0.53
CA ALA A 114 -13.39 9.34 -1.07
C ALA A 114 -13.53 8.73 -2.48
N ALA A 115 -12.56 9.00 -3.37
CA ALA A 115 -12.55 8.41 -4.71
C ALA A 115 -12.39 6.88 -4.69
N PHE A 116 -11.66 6.35 -3.69
CA PHE A 116 -11.53 4.93 -3.49
C PHE A 116 -12.84 4.29 -3.04
N ASP A 117 -13.52 4.87 -2.04
CA ASP A 117 -14.79 4.38 -1.52
C ASP A 117 -15.89 4.37 -2.59
N GLU A 118 -15.95 5.40 -3.45
CA GLU A 118 -16.87 5.49 -4.58
C GLU A 118 -16.64 4.38 -5.65
N ALA A 119 -15.42 3.87 -5.77
CA ALA A 119 -15.06 2.85 -6.75
C ALA A 119 -15.27 1.41 -6.22
N LEU A 120 -15.52 1.23 -4.93
CA LEU A 120 -15.74 -0.09 -4.35
C LEU A 120 -17.15 -0.60 -4.72
N PRO A 121 -17.27 -1.88 -5.12
CA PRO A 121 -18.57 -2.46 -5.44
C PRO A 121 -19.46 -2.53 -4.19
N GLU A 122 -20.74 -2.14 -4.31
CA GLU A 122 -21.73 -2.24 -3.22
C GLU A 122 -21.86 -3.67 -2.66
N ASN A 123 -21.66 -4.69 -3.50
CA ASN A 123 -21.64 -6.11 -3.13
C ASN A 123 -20.31 -6.74 -3.55
N PRO A 124 -19.33 -6.81 -2.65
CA PRO A 124 -18.05 -7.39 -2.99
C PRO A 124 -18.11 -8.93 -3.01
N PRO A 125 -17.46 -9.61 -3.97
CA PRO A 125 -17.51 -11.07 -4.12
C PRO A 125 -16.86 -11.85 -2.96
N TRP A 126 -16.16 -11.18 -2.04
CA TRP A 126 -15.52 -11.76 -0.86
C TRP A 126 -16.38 -11.69 0.42
N GLN A 127 -17.62 -11.19 0.34
CA GLN A 127 -18.59 -11.17 1.45
C GLN A 127 -19.59 -12.35 1.44
N SER A 128 -19.40 -13.35 0.56
CA SER A 128 -20.22 -14.58 0.52
C SER A 128 -19.56 -15.75 1.25
#